data_AF-E5YE81-F1
#
_entry.id   AF-E5YE81-F1
#
_cell.length_a   1.000
_cell.length_b   1.000
_cell.length_c   1.000
_cell.angle_alpha   90.00
_cell.angle_beta   90.00
_cell.angle_gamma   90.00
#
_symmetry.space_group_name_H-M   'P 1'
#
loop_
_entity.id
_entity.type
_entity.pdbx_description
1 polymer ?
#
loop_
_entity_poly.entity_id
_entity_poly.type
_entity_poly.pdbx_seq_one_letter_code
_entity_poly.pdbx_strand_id
1 'polypeptide(L)'
;MFEHFILAAIDVWKDAPTFYAGLLGAAIAVTGILAQRKTSREKNSLDFEAAYKRNDKILDAWDVVLNIYKQRAEVPVAIYGTKEKVGTIEAKALQTIFNEWERCANAVNHKIYDDKYLYRVFGSTLIFLDTNFEPYMEECRKTNPRFYRNMKWLALTWRVRRAHEDHENDHDKHGMDLRICNRQAEVCEEYCKINKYHRKTFRSAKKAVKAIRVKR
;
A
#
# COMPACT_ATOMS: atom_id res chain seq x y z
N MET A 1 47.58 16.47 -6.09
CA MET A 1 46.34 15.85 -6.60
C MET A 1 45.19 16.85 -6.68
N PHE A 2 44.97 17.68 -5.65
CA PHE A 2 43.93 18.73 -5.65
C PHE A 2 44.21 19.87 -6.66
N GLU A 3 45.46 20.34 -6.76
CA GLU A 3 45.84 21.41 -7.69
C GLU A 3 45.67 21.05 -9.18
N HIS A 4 45.96 19.81 -9.56
CA HIS A 4 45.74 19.32 -10.93
C HIS A 4 44.25 19.30 -11.30
N PHE A 5 43.37 19.06 -10.32
CA PHE A 5 41.92 19.09 -10.52
C PHE A 5 41.40 20.51 -10.73
N ILE A 6 41.96 21.47 -10.00
CA ILE A 6 41.61 22.90 -10.13
C ILE A 6 42.05 23.42 -11.50
N LEU A 7 43.28 23.12 -11.93
CA LEU A 7 43.78 23.54 -13.24
C LEU A 7 42.97 22.93 -14.39
N ALA A 8 42.64 21.63 -14.30
CA ALA A 8 41.77 20.98 -15.29
C ALA A 8 40.36 21.58 -15.33
N ALA A 9 39.79 21.97 -14.19
CA ALA A 9 38.50 22.65 -14.14
C ALA A 9 38.55 24.07 -14.74
N ILE A 10 39.66 24.79 -14.56
CA ILE A 10 39.89 26.11 -15.16
C ILE A 10 40.01 26.00 -16.69
N ASP A 11 40.69 24.97 -17.21
CA ASP A 11 40.82 24.75 -18.65
C ASP A 11 39.47 24.39 -19.29
N VAL A 12 38.68 23.50 -18.67
CA VAL A 12 37.31 23.19 -19.13
C VAL A 12 36.39 24.42 -19.09
N TRP A 13 36.57 25.31 -18.12
CA TRP A 13 35.80 26.56 -18.03
C TRP A 13 36.12 27.52 -19.19
N LYS A 14 37.37 27.57 -19.62
CA LYS A 14 37.83 28.44 -20.71
C LYS A 14 37.46 27.89 -22.09
N ASP A 15 37.60 26.58 -22.29
CA ASP A 15 37.42 25.95 -23.61
C ASP A 15 35.97 25.50 -23.86
N ALA A 16 35.20 25.24 -22.82
CA ALA A 16 33.80 24.80 -22.90
C ALA A 16 32.93 25.42 -21.81
N PRO A 17 32.71 26.75 -21.80
CA PRO A 17 31.90 27.43 -20.78
C PRO A 17 30.45 26.92 -20.69
N THR A 18 29.93 26.33 -21.78
CA THR A 18 28.61 25.69 -21.84
C THR A 18 28.54 24.35 -21.11
N PHE A 19 29.67 23.70 -20.82
CA PHE A 19 29.73 22.42 -20.10
C PHE A 19 29.13 22.53 -18.70
N TYR A 20 29.55 23.53 -17.92
CA TYR A 20 29.05 23.75 -16.56
C TYR A 20 27.60 24.25 -16.54
N ALA A 21 27.23 25.12 -17.48
CA ALA A 21 25.84 25.54 -17.65
C ALA A 21 24.92 24.36 -18.01
N GLY A 22 25.40 23.44 -18.88
CA GLY A 22 24.71 22.22 -19.24
C GLY A 22 24.54 21.25 -18.06
N LEU A 23 25.58 21.06 -17.24
CA LEU A 23 25.50 20.24 -16.02
C LEU A 23 24.51 20.82 -14.99
N LEU A 24 24.56 22.14 -14.77
CA LEU A 24 23.63 22.82 -13.87
C LEU A 24 22.19 22.71 -14.39
N GLY A 25 21.99 22.94 -15.69
CA GLY A 25 20.69 22.76 -16.34
C GLY A 25 20.16 21.33 -16.20
N ALA A 26 21.00 20.32 -16.40
CA ALA A 26 20.64 18.91 -16.21
C ALA A 26 20.27 18.60 -14.76
N ALA A 27 21.02 19.13 -13.78
CA ALA A 27 20.71 18.95 -12.36
C ALA A 27 19.35 19.57 -12.00
N ILE A 28 19.08 20.80 -12.45
CA ILE A 28 17.79 21.49 -12.25
C ILE A 28 16.65 20.72 -12.93
N ALA A 29 16.86 20.20 -14.14
CA ALA A 29 15.85 19.41 -14.83
C ALA A 29 15.52 18.11 -14.08
N VAL A 30 16.54 17.40 -13.58
CA VAL A 30 16.34 16.17 -12.79
C VAL A 30 15.59 16.48 -11.49
N THR A 31 15.97 17.52 -10.75
CA THR A 31 15.27 17.89 -9.51
C THR A 31 13.84 18.33 -9.79
N GLY A 32 13.60 19.07 -10.86
CA GLY A 32 12.27 19.46 -11.34
C GLY A 32 11.39 18.24 -11.65
N ILE A 33 11.89 17.27 -12.41
CA ILE A 33 11.15 16.03 -12.73
C ILE A 33 10.83 15.23 -11.46
N LEU A 34 11.77 15.13 -10.52
CA LEU A 34 11.56 14.41 -9.26
C LEU A 34 10.51 15.10 -8.38
N ALA A 35 10.58 16.43 -8.25
CA ALA A 35 9.60 17.23 -7.52
C ALA A 35 8.21 17.12 -8.16
N GLN A 36 8.12 17.28 -9.48
CA GLN A 36 6.87 17.16 -10.23
C GLN A 36 6.24 15.78 -10.08
N ARG A 37 7.05 14.71 -10.14
CA ARG A 37 6.57 13.34 -9.88
C ARG A 37 6.03 13.19 -8.46
N LYS A 38 6.67 13.80 -7.47
CA LYS A 38 6.17 13.80 -6.09
C LYS A 38 4.83 14.52 -5.98
N THR A 39 4.75 15.76 -6.46
CA THR A 39 3.52 16.57 -6.45
C THR A 39 2.39 15.89 -7.20
N SER A 40 2.66 15.26 -8.35
CA SER A 40 1.65 14.52 -9.11
C SER A 40 1.08 13.35 -8.31
N ARG A 41 1.92 12.59 -7.59
CA ARG A 41 1.43 11.47 -6.75
C ARG A 41 0.58 11.94 -5.59
N GLU A 42 1.01 13.01 -4.91
CA GLU A 42 0.27 13.61 -3.80
C GLU A 42 -1.10 14.13 -4.28
N LYS A 43 -1.12 14.88 -5.38
CA LYS A 43 -2.37 15.36 -6.00
C LYS A 43 -3.28 14.21 -6.40
N ASN A 44 -2.78 13.20 -7.11
CA ASN A 44 -3.58 12.06 -7.54
C ASN A 44 -4.20 11.30 -6.34
N SER A 45 -3.50 11.28 -5.21
CA SER A 45 -3.97 10.63 -3.98
C SER A 45 -5.02 11.46 -3.25
N LEU A 46 -4.88 12.78 -3.25
CA LEU A 46 -5.90 13.73 -2.79
C LEU A 46 -7.17 13.65 -3.64
N ASP A 47 -7.02 13.59 -4.96
CA ASP A 47 -8.13 13.44 -5.90
C ASP A 47 -8.85 12.10 -5.68
N PHE A 48 -8.10 11.01 -5.44
CA PHE A 48 -8.69 9.73 -5.04
C PHE A 48 -9.48 9.86 -3.74
N GLU A 49 -8.92 10.46 -2.70
CA GLU A 49 -9.62 10.65 -1.42
C GLU A 49 -10.91 11.46 -1.59
N ALA A 50 -10.84 12.57 -2.31
CA ALA A 50 -11.99 13.43 -2.56
C ALA A 50 -13.07 12.68 -3.35
N ALA A 51 -12.69 11.95 -4.39
CA ALA A 51 -13.61 11.12 -5.17
C ALA A 51 -14.20 9.98 -4.34
N TYR A 52 -13.41 9.35 -3.47
CA TYR A 52 -13.87 8.25 -2.62
C TYR A 52 -14.88 8.72 -1.57
N LYS A 53 -14.66 9.89 -0.97
CA LYS A 53 -15.52 10.44 0.10
C LYS A 53 -16.80 11.11 -0.42
N ARG A 54 -16.80 11.62 -1.65
CA ARG A 54 -17.94 12.39 -2.22
C ARG A 54 -18.81 11.58 -3.17
N ASN A 55 -18.48 10.31 -3.42
CA ASN A 55 -19.23 9.49 -4.36
C ASN A 55 -20.36 8.77 -3.62
N ASP A 56 -21.60 9.18 -3.88
CA ASP A 56 -22.80 8.61 -3.25
C ASP A 56 -22.88 7.10 -3.44
N LYS A 57 -22.48 6.56 -4.60
CA LYS A 57 -22.46 5.11 -4.83
C LYS A 57 -21.50 4.37 -3.89
N ILE A 58 -20.39 5.00 -3.52
CA ILE A 58 -19.43 4.44 -2.56
C ILE A 58 -20.00 4.53 -1.15
N LEU A 59 -20.63 5.65 -0.80
CA LEU A 59 -21.28 5.83 0.51
C LEU A 59 -22.43 4.83 0.71
N ASP A 60 -23.33 4.70 -0.26
CA ASP A 60 -24.43 3.75 -0.25
C ASP A 60 -23.92 2.30 -0.18
N ALA A 61 -22.86 1.98 -0.94
CA ALA A 61 -22.23 0.67 -0.88
C ALA A 61 -21.62 0.40 0.51
N TRP A 62 -21.06 1.42 1.17
CA TRP A 62 -20.53 1.29 2.53
C TRP A 62 -21.62 0.94 3.55
N ASP A 63 -22.80 1.56 3.45
CA ASP A 63 -23.91 1.25 4.36
C ASP A 63 -24.31 -0.23 4.25
N VAL A 64 -24.37 -0.74 3.01
CA VAL A 64 -24.64 -2.16 2.75
C VAL A 64 -23.50 -3.05 3.29
N VAL A 65 -22.24 -2.70 3.04
CA VAL A 65 -21.07 -3.46 3.53
C VAL A 65 -21.04 -3.52 5.06
N LEU A 66 -21.37 -2.42 5.74
CA LEU A 66 -21.46 -2.39 7.20
C LEU A 66 -22.62 -3.22 7.71
N ASN A 67 -23.74 -3.29 6.99
CA ASN A 67 -24.86 -4.17 7.34
C ASN A 67 -24.50 -5.65 7.16
N ILE A 68 -23.82 -6.01 6.07
CA ILE A 68 -23.24 -7.36 5.89
C ILE A 68 -22.32 -7.71 7.06
N TYR A 69 -21.44 -6.78 7.45
CA TYR A 69 -20.56 -6.99 8.60
C TYR A 69 -21.36 -7.21 9.89
N LYS A 70 -22.40 -6.44 10.17
CA LYS A 70 -23.24 -6.62 11.37
C LYS A 70 -23.91 -7.99 11.39
N GLN A 71 -24.40 -8.47 10.25
CA GLN A 71 -25.13 -9.73 10.11
C GLN A 71 -24.23 -10.96 9.92
N ARG A 72 -22.90 -10.78 9.88
CA ARG A 72 -21.93 -11.84 9.57
C ARG A 72 -21.99 -13.08 10.48
N ALA A 73 -22.57 -12.94 11.68
CA ALA A 73 -22.76 -14.05 12.61
C ALA A 73 -23.85 -15.03 12.15
N GLU A 74 -24.85 -14.51 11.42
CA GLU A 74 -25.98 -15.29 10.90
C GLU A 74 -25.76 -15.68 9.44
N VAL A 75 -25.24 -14.75 8.64
CA VAL A 75 -25.05 -14.92 7.20
C VAL A 75 -23.55 -14.88 6.88
N PRO A 76 -22.94 -16.01 6.48
CA PRO A 76 -21.51 -16.05 6.17
C PRO A 76 -21.17 -15.13 5.00
N VAL A 77 -20.21 -14.24 5.19
CA VAL A 77 -19.81 -13.24 4.18
C VAL A 77 -19.35 -13.88 2.85
N ALA A 78 -18.84 -15.11 2.90
CA ALA A 78 -18.43 -15.86 1.72
C ALA A 78 -19.54 -16.04 0.67
N ILE A 79 -20.81 -16.09 1.08
CA ILE A 79 -21.93 -16.35 0.15
C ILE A 79 -22.01 -15.29 -0.95
N TYR A 80 -21.61 -14.05 -0.67
CA TYR A 80 -21.70 -12.95 -1.63
C TYR A 80 -20.66 -13.05 -2.75
N GLY A 81 -19.68 -13.95 -2.61
CA GLY A 81 -18.69 -14.24 -3.65
C GLY A 81 -19.11 -15.34 -4.61
N THR A 82 -20.24 -16.03 -4.34
CA THR A 82 -20.71 -17.14 -5.17
C THR A 82 -21.44 -16.64 -6.42
N LYS A 83 -21.55 -17.51 -7.44
CA LYS A 83 -22.22 -17.18 -8.70
C LYS A 83 -23.71 -16.88 -8.52
N GLU A 84 -24.34 -17.51 -7.54
CA GLU A 84 -25.77 -17.38 -7.27
C GLU A 84 -26.12 -16.01 -6.67
N LYS A 85 -25.19 -15.42 -5.91
CA LYS A 85 -25.42 -14.15 -5.20
C LYS A 85 -24.79 -12.93 -5.87
N VAL A 86 -23.98 -13.11 -6.92
CA VAL A 86 -23.26 -12.01 -7.61
C VAL A 86 -24.16 -10.84 -8.06
N GLY A 87 -25.44 -11.11 -8.32
CA GLY A 87 -26.42 -10.13 -8.77
C GLY A 87 -27.12 -9.34 -7.65
N THR A 88 -27.00 -9.75 -6.39
CA THR A 88 -27.70 -9.11 -5.27
C THR A 88 -27.08 -7.74 -4.93
N ILE A 89 -27.82 -6.93 -4.17
CA ILE A 89 -27.39 -5.59 -3.78
C ILE A 89 -26.11 -5.68 -2.92
N GLU A 90 -26.05 -6.65 -2.03
CA GLU A 90 -24.92 -6.92 -1.15
C GLU A 90 -23.65 -7.29 -1.92
N ALA A 91 -23.75 -8.22 -2.88
CA ALA A 91 -22.62 -8.62 -3.68
C ALA A 91 -22.12 -7.47 -4.58
N LYS A 92 -23.03 -6.66 -5.12
CA LYS A 92 -22.68 -5.47 -5.91
C LYS A 92 -22.04 -4.37 -5.07
N ALA A 93 -22.50 -4.17 -3.83
CA ALA A 93 -21.89 -3.23 -2.90
C ALA A 93 -20.45 -3.66 -2.55
N LEU A 94 -20.24 -4.95 -2.24
CA LEU A 94 -18.90 -5.50 -2.02
C LEU A 94 -18.02 -5.33 -3.26
N GLN A 95 -18.50 -5.71 -4.44
CA GLN A 95 -17.75 -5.52 -5.69
C GLN A 95 -17.37 -4.05 -5.90
N THR A 96 -18.27 -3.11 -5.62
CA THR A 96 -18.02 -1.67 -5.75
C THR A 96 -16.86 -1.24 -4.86
N ILE A 97 -16.91 -1.55 -3.55
CA ILE A 97 -15.85 -1.17 -2.61
C ILE A 97 -14.52 -1.87 -2.94
N PHE A 98 -14.55 -3.17 -3.23
CA PHE A 98 -13.33 -3.95 -3.46
C PHE A 98 -12.66 -3.61 -4.80
N ASN A 99 -13.44 -3.30 -5.85
CA ASN A 99 -12.88 -2.84 -7.13
C ASN A 99 -12.19 -1.47 -6.99
N GLU A 100 -12.77 -0.56 -6.20
CA GLU A 100 -12.14 0.73 -5.89
C GLU A 100 -10.80 0.55 -5.17
N TRP A 101 -10.75 -0.35 -4.19
CA TRP A 101 -9.52 -0.67 -3.47
C TRP A 101 -8.49 -1.44 -4.30
N GLU A 102 -8.92 -2.32 -5.21
CA GLU A 102 -8.04 -2.97 -6.18
C GLU A 102 -7.42 -1.95 -7.15
N ARG A 103 -8.21 -0.97 -7.62
CA ARG A 103 -7.68 0.14 -8.45
C ARG A 103 -6.68 1.00 -7.68
N CYS A 104 -7.02 1.36 -6.44
CA CYS A 104 -6.14 2.11 -5.55
C CYS A 104 -4.82 1.38 -5.31
N ALA A 105 -4.89 0.08 -4.99
CA ALA A 105 -3.71 -0.74 -4.77
C ALA A 105 -2.83 -0.88 -6.02
N ASN A 106 -3.44 -1.01 -7.20
CA ASN A 106 -2.71 -0.97 -8.47
C ASN A 106 -1.98 0.37 -8.66
N ALA A 107 -2.64 1.50 -8.42
CA ALA A 107 -2.03 2.83 -8.53
C ALA A 107 -0.88 3.05 -7.53
N VAL A 108 -1.01 2.54 -6.30
CA VAL A 108 0.09 2.53 -5.32
C VAL A 108 1.27 1.68 -5.81
N ASN A 109 1.00 0.48 -6.30
CA ASN A 109 2.04 -0.43 -6.80
C ASN A 109 2.82 0.19 -7.98
N HIS A 110 2.15 0.96 -8.84
CA HIS A 110 2.75 1.69 -9.95
C HIS A 110 3.32 3.06 -9.58
N LYS A 111 3.38 3.42 -8.28
CA LYS A 111 3.86 4.72 -7.78
C LYS A 111 3.12 5.90 -8.43
N ILE A 112 1.85 5.72 -8.74
CA ILE A 112 0.95 6.78 -9.21
C ILE A 112 0.31 7.49 -8.00
N TYR A 113 0.08 6.74 -6.92
CA TYR A 113 -0.39 7.25 -5.64
C TYR A 113 0.71 7.26 -4.58
N ASP A 114 0.55 8.10 -3.56
CA ASP A 114 1.37 8.17 -2.37
C ASP A 114 0.84 7.19 -1.32
N ASP A 115 1.56 6.07 -1.19
CA ASP A 115 1.29 5.01 -0.21
C ASP A 115 1.26 5.51 1.25
N LYS A 116 2.15 6.44 1.61
CA LYS A 116 2.24 6.93 2.99
C LYS A 116 1.05 7.80 3.33
N TYR A 117 0.67 8.68 2.39
CA TYR A 117 -0.51 9.51 2.52
C TYR A 117 -1.77 8.66 2.69
N LEU A 118 -2.01 7.72 1.75
CA LEU A 118 -3.22 6.90 1.75
C LEU A 118 -3.31 5.99 2.98
N TYR A 119 -2.18 5.46 3.47
CA TYR A 119 -2.16 4.71 4.72
C TYR A 119 -2.64 5.55 5.92
N ARG A 120 -2.23 6.82 6.01
CA ARG A 120 -2.65 7.70 7.11
C ARG A 120 -4.14 7.99 7.08
N VAL A 121 -4.71 8.14 5.88
CA VAL A 121 -6.14 8.48 5.72
C VAL A 121 -7.03 7.24 5.86
N PHE A 122 -6.64 6.12 5.25
CA PHE A 122 -7.51 4.95 5.08
C PHE A 122 -6.95 3.64 5.62
N GLY A 123 -5.85 3.69 6.37
CA GLY A 123 -5.19 2.50 6.91
C GLY A 123 -6.17 1.58 7.65
N SER A 124 -7.04 2.15 8.48
CA SER A 124 -8.02 1.37 9.24
C SER A 124 -9.11 0.79 8.35
N THR A 125 -9.56 1.52 7.34
CA THR A 125 -10.58 1.08 6.39
C THR A 125 -10.12 -0.15 5.61
N LEU A 126 -8.94 -0.09 4.98
CA LEU A 126 -8.46 -1.20 4.16
C LEU A 126 -8.10 -2.43 5.01
N ILE A 127 -7.53 -2.22 6.20
CA ILE A 127 -7.23 -3.31 7.15
C ILE A 127 -8.52 -3.97 7.65
N PHE A 128 -9.56 -3.19 7.93
CA PHE A 128 -10.88 -3.71 8.30
C PHE A 128 -11.46 -4.59 7.19
N LEU A 129 -11.44 -4.14 5.94
CA LEU A 129 -11.92 -4.92 4.81
C LEU A 129 -11.16 -6.25 4.68
N ASP A 130 -9.83 -6.21 4.68
CA ASP A 130 -8.98 -7.40 4.58
C ASP A 130 -9.26 -8.41 5.70
N THR A 131 -9.41 -7.93 6.93
CA THR A 131 -9.54 -8.80 8.09
C THR A 131 -10.91 -9.47 8.16
N ASN A 132 -11.98 -8.78 7.76
CA ASN A 132 -13.35 -9.25 7.98
C ASN A 132 -14.01 -9.87 6.75
N PHE A 133 -13.47 -9.62 5.56
CA PHE A 133 -14.07 -10.05 4.29
C PHE A 133 -13.12 -10.97 3.48
N GLU A 134 -12.09 -11.53 4.11
CA GLU A 134 -11.25 -12.57 3.48
C GLU A 134 -12.08 -13.74 2.93
N PRO A 135 -13.09 -14.29 3.65
CA PRO A 135 -13.89 -15.40 3.13
C PRO A 135 -14.62 -15.06 1.82
N TYR A 136 -15.05 -13.81 1.66
CA TYR A 136 -15.63 -13.32 0.40
C TYR A 136 -14.58 -13.28 -0.72
N MET A 137 -13.41 -12.72 -0.46
CA MET A 137 -12.34 -12.68 -1.46
C MET A 137 -11.86 -14.08 -1.87
N GLU A 138 -11.78 -15.01 -0.93
CA GLU A 138 -11.46 -16.42 -1.20
C GLU A 138 -12.48 -17.06 -2.14
N GLU A 139 -13.77 -16.84 -1.89
CA GLU A 139 -14.83 -17.35 -2.76
C GLU A 139 -14.72 -16.76 -4.17
N CYS A 140 -14.52 -15.45 -4.30
CA CYS A 140 -14.28 -14.80 -5.59
C CYS A 140 -13.06 -15.41 -6.32
N ARG A 141 -11.99 -15.72 -5.58
CA ARG A 141 -10.76 -16.30 -6.15
C ARG A 141 -10.91 -17.73 -6.66
N LYS A 142 -11.93 -18.48 -6.23
CA LYS A 142 -12.28 -19.77 -6.85
C LYS A 142 -12.66 -19.61 -8.32
N THR A 143 -13.28 -18.47 -8.67
CA THR A 143 -13.60 -18.13 -10.07
C THR A 143 -12.38 -17.56 -10.79
N ASN A 144 -11.68 -16.59 -10.18
CA ASN A 144 -10.47 -16.01 -10.74
C ASN A 144 -9.41 -15.75 -9.67
N PRO A 145 -8.29 -16.50 -9.67
CA PRO A 145 -7.24 -16.35 -8.66
C PRO A 145 -6.60 -14.96 -8.58
N ARG A 146 -6.82 -14.10 -9.58
CA ARG A 146 -6.30 -12.73 -9.61
C ARG A 146 -7.18 -11.71 -8.89
N PHE A 147 -8.44 -12.05 -8.56
CA PHE A 147 -9.34 -11.10 -7.92
C PHE A 147 -8.79 -10.61 -6.59
N TYR A 148 -8.83 -9.28 -6.44
CA TYR A 148 -8.44 -8.52 -5.25
C TYR A 148 -7.00 -8.79 -4.78
N ARG A 149 -6.12 -9.26 -5.69
CA ARG A 149 -4.74 -9.60 -5.34
C ARG A 149 -3.93 -8.38 -4.94
N ASN A 150 -4.08 -7.26 -5.65
CA ASN A 150 -3.32 -6.05 -5.33
C ASN A 150 -3.87 -5.40 -4.06
N MET A 151 -5.20 -5.38 -3.88
CA MET A 151 -5.84 -4.96 -2.65
C MET A 151 -5.29 -5.75 -1.45
N LYS A 152 -5.24 -7.08 -1.54
CA LYS A 152 -4.68 -7.96 -0.50
C LYS A 152 -3.21 -7.61 -0.20
N TRP A 153 -2.42 -7.35 -1.24
CA TRP A 153 -1.00 -6.95 -1.08
C TRP A 153 -0.87 -5.63 -0.33
N LEU A 154 -1.68 -4.63 -0.69
CA LEU A 154 -1.65 -3.32 -0.06
C LEU A 154 -2.11 -3.42 1.41
N ALA A 155 -3.22 -4.10 1.66
CA ALA A 155 -3.77 -4.29 3.00
C ALA A 155 -2.75 -4.95 3.93
N LEU A 156 -2.09 -6.02 3.49
CA LEU A 156 -1.07 -6.68 4.29
C LEU A 156 0.15 -5.80 4.51
N THR A 157 0.59 -5.05 3.49
CA THR A 157 1.68 -4.07 3.65
C THR A 157 1.35 -3.06 4.75
N TRP A 158 0.10 -2.59 4.79
CA TRP A 158 -0.38 -1.66 5.81
C TRP A 158 -0.55 -2.32 7.18
N ARG A 159 -0.95 -3.59 7.26
CA ARG A 159 -0.97 -4.36 8.52
C ARG A 159 0.43 -4.53 9.11
N VAL A 160 1.44 -4.78 8.28
CA VAL A 160 2.85 -4.85 8.73
C VAL A 160 3.28 -3.50 9.29
N ARG A 161 2.99 -2.41 8.55
CA ARG A 161 3.31 -1.05 8.99
C ARG A 161 2.67 -0.74 10.34
N ARG A 162 1.37 -1.01 10.49
CA ARG A 162 0.63 -0.78 11.75
C ARG A 162 1.23 -1.54 12.92
N ALA A 163 1.57 -2.81 12.74
CA ALA A 163 2.19 -3.58 13.81
C ALA A 163 3.57 -3.05 14.22
N HIS A 164 4.33 -2.47 13.29
CA HIS A 164 5.57 -1.77 13.64
C HIS A 164 5.30 -0.49 14.43
N GLU A 165 4.31 0.30 14.04
CA GLU A 165 3.90 1.52 14.76
C GLU A 165 3.40 1.18 16.17
N ASP A 166 2.55 0.16 16.31
CA ASP A 166 2.05 -0.31 17.61
C ASP A 166 3.20 -0.81 18.50
N HIS A 167 4.15 -1.56 17.95
CA HIS A 167 5.33 -2.04 18.65
C HIS A 167 6.25 -0.90 19.14
N GLU A 168 6.50 0.11 18.30
CA GLU A 168 7.27 1.29 18.71
C GLU A 168 6.58 2.02 19.88
N ASN A 169 5.26 2.18 19.80
CA ASN A 169 4.47 2.82 20.85
C ASN A 169 4.43 2.01 22.16
N ASP A 170 4.44 0.68 22.10
CA ASP A 170 4.41 -0.21 23.27
C ASP A 170 5.79 -0.30 23.95
N HIS A 171 6.89 -0.29 23.19
CA HIS A 171 8.25 -0.23 23.73
C HIS A 171 8.48 1.02 24.59
N ASP A 172 7.81 2.12 24.25
CA ASP A 172 7.87 3.36 25.01
C ASP A 172 6.98 3.33 26.27
N LYS A 173 6.07 2.36 26.39
CA LYS A 173 4.99 2.42 27.40
C LYS A 173 4.90 1.27 28.39
N HIS A 174 5.25 0.01 28.11
CA HIS A 174 5.42 -1.10 29.08
C HIS A 174 5.73 -2.41 28.32
N GLY A 175 6.43 -3.36 28.95
CA GLY A 175 6.91 -4.61 28.35
C GLY A 175 5.91 -5.33 27.42
N MET A 176 6.40 -5.64 26.21
CA MET A 176 5.71 -6.15 25.03
C MET A 176 4.87 -7.44 25.21
N ASP A 177 3.63 -7.46 24.69
CA ASP A 177 2.87 -8.71 24.49
C ASP A 177 3.33 -9.41 23.20
N LEU A 178 4.27 -10.34 23.34
CA LEU A 178 4.84 -11.15 22.26
C LEU A 178 3.81 -11.87 21.36
N ARG A 179 2.56 -12.04 21.81
CA ARG A 179 1.52 -12.73 21.04
C ARG A 179 1.08 -11.94 19.80
N ILE A 180 1.02 -10.62 19.88
CA ILE A 180 0.59 -9.76 18.77
C ILE A 180 1.65 -9.75 17.66
N CYS A 181 2.93 -9.64 18.02
CA CYS A 181 4.03 -9.65 17.06
C CYS A 181 4.25 -11.02 16.39
N ASN A 182 4.08 -12.13 17.11
CA ASN A 182 4.18 -13.47 16.50
C ASN A 182 3.04 -13.72 15.49
N ARG A 183 1.81 -13.33 15.83
CA ARG A 183 0.66 -13.45 14.91
C ARG A 183 0.85 -12.62 13.65
N GLN A 184 1.44 -11.43 13.78
CA GLN A 184 1.71 -10.58 12.62
C GLN A 184 2.85 -11.12 11.73
N ALA A 185 3.90 -11.69 12.34
CA ALA A 185 5.01 -12.30 11.62
C ALA A 185 4.58 -13.53 10.80
N GLU A 186 3.66 -14.34 11.33
CA GLU A 186 3.06 -15.48 10.62
C GLU A 186 2.27 -15.03 9.38
N VAL A 187 1.42 -14.01 9.51
CA VAL A 187 0.65 -13.42 8.40
C VAL A 187 1.58 -12.87 7.30
N CYS A 188 2.69 -12.24 7.69
CA CYS A 188 3.70 -11.76 6.74
C CYS A 188 4.41 -12.92 6.02
N GLU A 189 4.70 -14.00 6.74
CA GLU A 189 5.40 -15.17 6.22
C GLU A 189 4.50 -15.98 5.26
N GLU A 190 3.22 -16.12 5.59
CA GLU A 190 2.20 -16.74 4.75
C GLU A 190 2.05 -16.00 3.42
N TYR A 191 2.02 -14.66 3.44
CA TYR A 191 1.93 -13.89 2.20
C TYR A 191 3.21 -13.93 1.34
N CYS A 192 4.38 -14.02 1.99
CA CYS A 192 5.65 -14.24 1.30
C CYS A 192 5.69 -15.59 0.56
N LYS A 193 4.99 -16.61 1.07
CA LYS A 193 4.88 -17.93 0.43
C LYS A 193 3.98 -17.88 -0.81
N ILE A 194 2.91 -17.08 -0.76
CA ILE A 194 1.91 -17.00 -1.83
C ILE A 194 2.39 -16.13 -3.02
N ASN A 195 3.21 -15.11 -2.81
CA ASN A 195 3.48 -14.10 -3.85
C ASN A 195 4.96 -13.98 -4.25
N LYS A 196 5.43 -14.85 -5.17
CA LYS A 196 6.82 -14.85 -5.70
C LYS A 196 7.25 -13.52 -6.35
N TYR A 197 6.31 -12.70 -6.84
CA TYR A 197 6.59 -11.47 -7.61
C TYR A 197 7.02 -10.27 -6.75
N HIS A 198 6.64 -10.20 -5.46
CA HIS A 198 6.93 -9.05 -4.59
C HIS A 198 8.14 -9.25 -3.65
N ARG A 199 9.01 -10.21 -4.00
CA ARG A 199 10.15 -10.66 -3.17
C ARG A 199 11.15 -9.55 -2.79
N LYS A 200 11.27 -8.48 -3.59
CA LYS A 200 12.22 -7.37 -3.33
C LYS A 200 11.78 -6.46 -2.17
N THR A 201 10.51 -6.05 -2.13
CA THR A 201 9.97 -5.21 -1.05
C THR A 201 9.90 -5.98 0.28
N PHE A 202 9.64 -7.28 0.22
CA PHE A 202 9.59 -8.17 1.38
C PHE A 202 10.95 -8.56 1.96
N ARG A 203 12.08 -8.36 1.26
CA ARG A 203 13.41 -8.55 1.87
C ARG A 203 13.64 -7.58 3.04
N SER A 204 13.08 -6.37 2.96
CA SER A 204 13.12 -5.41 4.06
C SER A 204 12.21 -5.84 5.22
N ALA A 205 11.02 -6.36 4.94
CA ALA A 205 10.13 -6.92 5.96
C ALA A 205 10.71 -8.18 6.63
N LYS A 206 11.33 -9.11 5.87
CA LYS A 206 12.06 -10.26 6.42
C LYS A 206 13.24 -9.84 7.29
N LYS A 207 13.96 -8.77 6.92
CA LYS A 207 15.01 -8.20 7.77
C LYS A 207 14.43 -7.63 9.07
N ALA A 208 13.29 -6.95 9.02
CA ALA A 208 12.60 -6.43 10.20
C ALA A 208 12.11 -7.55 11.13
N VAL A 209 11.44 -8.58 10.59
CA VAL A 209 11.01 -9.77 11.36
C VAL A 209 12.21 -10.52 11.94
N LYS A 210 13.30 -10.66 11.18
CA LYS A 210 14.53 -11.29 11.68
C LYS A 210 15.21 -10.43 12.75
N ALA A 211 15.18 -9.10 12.65
CA ALA A 211 15.70 -8.20 13.68
C ALA A 211 14.92 -8.31 15.00
N ILE A 212 13.60 -8.49 14.93
CA ILE A 212 12.75 -8.80 16.10
C ILE A 212 13.14 -10.15 16.71
N ARG A 213 13.42 -11.17 15.89
CA ARG A 213 13.78 -12.53 16.35
C ARG A 213 15.21 -12.67 16.89
N VAL A 214 16.13 -11.79 16.50
CA VAL A 214 17.57 -11.82 16.81
C VAL A 214 17.93 -11.01 18.07
N LYS A 215 17.05 -10.16 18.60
CA LYS A 215 17.20 -9.57 19.94
C LYS A 215 16.92 -10.56 21.09
N ARG A 216 17.04 -11.86 20.82
CA ARG A 216 17.04 -12.96 21.79
C ARG A 216 18.46 -13.28 22.20
#